data_AF-A0A2P5B2N6-F1
#
_entry.id   AF-A0A2P5B2N6-F1
#
_cell.length_a   1.000
_cell.length_b   1.000
_cell.length_c   1.000
_cell.angle_alpha   90.00
_cell.angle_beta   90.00
_cell.angle_gamma   90.00
#
_symmetry.space_group_name_H-M   'P 1'
#
loop_
_entity.id
_entity.type
_entity.pdbx_description
1 polymer ?
#
loop_
_entity_poly.entity_id
_entity_poly.type
_entity_poly.pdbx_seq_one_letter_code
_entity_poly.pdbx_strand_id
1 'polypeptide(L)' 'MDSSSNRMAEGVVYSALGIRLALDMGMRSVVFKGECKAIATTLKSTMEHLNWDTRSMLLDCKSLLKQLDV' A
#
# COMPACT_ATOMS: atom_id res chain seq x y z
N MET A 1 9.14 15.85 13.62
CA MET A 1 8.64 14.84 12.65
C MET A 1 7.81 13.84 13.42
N ASP A 2 6.54 13.68 13.04
CA ASP A 2 5.54 12.91 13.79
C ASP A 2 5.74 11.40 13.62
N SER A 3 5.83 10.65 14.72
CA SER A 3 6.04 9.18 14.72
C SER A 3 4.96 8.42 13.93
N SER A 4 3.75 8.96 13.82
CA SER A 4 2.66 8.37 13.03
C SER A 4 2.89 8.43 11.52
N SER A 5 3.58 9.47 11.04
CA SER A 5 3.87 9.63 9.60
C SER A 5 4.92 8.61 9.14
N ASN A 6 5.90 8.33 10.01
CA ASN A 6 6.96 7.34 9.73
C ASN A 6 6.40 5.91 9.64
N ARG A 7 5.47 5.54 10.53
CA ARG A 7 4.80 4.23 10.52
C ARG A 7 3.96 4.00 9.27
N MET A 8 3.32 5.05 8.76
CA MET A 8 2.55 4.94 7.52
C MET A 8 3.47 4.72 6.32
N ALA A 9 4.58 5.45 6.23
CA ALA A 9 5.57 5.26 5.16
C ALA A 9 6.15 3.83 5.18
N GLU A 10 6.59 3.35 6.34
CA GLU A 10 7.09 1.97 6.50
C GLU A 10 6.03 0.94 6.11
N GLY A 11 4.80 1.10 6.59
CA GLY A 11 3.71 0.19 6.24
C GLY A 11 3.43 0.12 4.74
N VAL A 12 3.49 1.26 4.04
CA VAL A 12 3.29 1.33 2.58
C VAL A 12 4.40 0.57 1.85
N VAL A 13 5.66 0.69 2.30
CA VAL A 13 6.78 -0.08 1.75
C VAL A 13 6.55 -1.58 1.89
N TYR A 14 6.19 -2.06 3.09
CA TYR A 14 5.92 -3.48 3.31
C TYR A 14 4.73 -3.98 2.49
N SER A 15 3.70 -3.15 2.32
CA SER A 15 2.54 -3.47 1.49
C SER A 15 2.93 -3.61 0.02
N ALA A 16 3.72 -2.68 -0.52
CA ALA A 16 4.21 -2.74 -1.90
C ALA A 16 5.01 -4.02 -2.18
N LEU A 17 5.94 -4.36 -1.27
CA LEU A 17 6.75 -5.57 -1.36
C LEU A 17 5.90 -6.83 -1.30
N GLY A 18 4.91 -6.89 -0.41
CA GLY A 18 3.99 -8.02 -0.31
C GLY A 18 3.12 -8.21 -1.55
N ILE A 19 2.60 -7.11 -2.12
CA ILE A 19 1.81 -7.15 -3.37
C ILE A 19 2.69 -7.63 -4.53
N ARG A 20 3.92 -7.10 -4.64
CA ARG A 20 4.88 -7.51 -5.68
C ARG A 20 5.20 -8.99 -5.56
N LEU A 21 5.50 -9.48 -4.36
CA LEU A 21 5.75 -10.91 -4.13
C LEU A 21 4.55 -11.76 -4.54
N ALA A 22 3.34 -11.34 -4.21
CA ALA A 22 2.12 -12.06 -4.60
C ALA A 22 1.99 -12.14 -6.14
N LEU A 23 2.26 -11.04 -6.85
CA LEU A 23 2.29 -11.02 -8.32
C LEU A 23 3.37 -11.96 -8.88
N ASP A 24 4.59 -11.89 -8.35
CA ASP A 24 5.71 -12.73 -8.79
C ASP A 24 5.42 -14.23 -8.56
N MET A 25 4.63 -14.55 -7.54
CA MET A 25 4.16 -15.90 -7.24
C MET A 25 2.94 -16.33 -8.07
N GLY A 26 2.43 -15.49 -8.97
CA GLY A 26 1.24 -15.77 -9.77
C GLY A 26 -0.06 -15.83 -8.97
N MET A 27 -0.09 -15.22 -7.78
CA MET A 27 -1.30 -15.10 -6.98
C MET A 27 -2.28 -14.13 -7.64
N ARG A 28 -3.58 -14.36 -7.44
CA ARG A 28 -4.64 -13.52 -8.01
C ARG A 28 -5.16 -12.46 -7.05
N SER A 29 -4.93 -12.63 -5.75
CA SER A 29 -5.46 -11.74 -4.73
C SER A 29 -4.51 -11.59 -3.55
N VAL A 30 -4.68 -10.49 -2.81
CA VAL A 30 -3.96 -10.19 -1.57
C VAL A 30 -4.95 -9.76 -0.48
N VAL A 31 -4.69 -10.18 0.75
CA VAL A 31 -5.50 -9.81 1.92
C VAL A 31 -4.64 -9.03 2.90
N PHE A 32 -5.00 -7.77 3.14
CA PHE A 32 -4.34 -6.94 4.15
C PHE A 32 -4.87 -7.29 5.55
N LYS A 33 -3.97 -7.61 6.49
CA LYS A 33 -4.30 -7.90 7.90
C LYS A 33 -3.57 -6.93 8.85
N GLY A 34 -4.14 -6.74 10.03
CA GLY A 34 -3.54 -5.93 11.09
C GLY A 34 -3.33 -4.46 10.70
N GLU A 35 -2.14 -3.94 10.96
CA GLU A 35 -1.78 -2.53 10.72
C GLU A 35 -1.85 -2.15 9.22
N CYS A 36 -1.70 -3.11 8.31
CA CYS A 36 -1.83 -2.85 6.88
C CYS A 36 -3.28 -2.56 6.43
N LYS A 37 -4.27 -2.75 7.31
CA LYS A 37 -5.67 -2.38 7.02
C LYS A 37 -5.85 -0.87 6.87
N ALA A 38 -5.05 -0.07 7.59
CA ALA A 38 -5.02 1.38 7.43
C ALA A 38 -4.62 1.75 6.00
N ILE A 39 -3.62 1.06 5.45
CA ILE A 39 -3.13 1.29 4.08
C ILE A 39 -4.18 0.90 3.05
N ALA A 40 -4.85 -0.25 3.22
CA ALA A 40 -5.95 -0.64 2.35
C ALA A 40 -7.09 0.40 2.36
N THR A 41 -7.34 1.02 3.51
CA THR A 41 -8.32 2.12 3.64
C THR A 41 -7.83 3.37 2.92
N THR A 42 -6.57 3.76 3.12
CA THR A 42 -5.95 4.91 2.48
C THR A 42 -5.91 4.77 0.96
N LEU A 43 -5.64 3.58 0.42
CA LEU A 43 -5.64 3.28 -1.02
C LEU A 43 -7.01 3.51 -1.68
N LYS A 44 -8.08 3.36 -0.89
CA LYS A 44 -9.48 3.61 -1.30
C LYS A 44 -9.93 5.06 -1.10
N SER A 45 -9.17 5.88 -0.38
CA SER A 45 -9.50 7.27 -0.03
C SER A 45 -8.74 8.30 -0.87
N THR A 46 -9.00 9.59 -0.64
CA THR A 46 -8.23 10.71 -1.18
C THR A 46 -6.91 10.88 -0.40
N MET A 47 -5.78 10.82 -1.12
CA MET A 47 -4.42 10.85 -0.57
C MET A 47 -3.86 12.28 -0.39
N GLU A 48 -4.72 13.29 -0.38
CA GLU A 48 -4.32 14.70 -0.44
C GLU A 48 -3.64 15.20 0.85
N HIS A 49 -3.91 14.55 1.97
CA HIS A 49 -3.34 14.86 3.27
C HIS A 49 -1.96 14.24 3.51
N LEU A 50 -1.45 13.45 2.55
CA LEU A 50 -0.17 12.76 2.66
C LEU A 50 0.95 13.56 2.01
N ASN A 51 2.17 13.41 2.53
CA ASN A 51 3.36 13.93 1.86
C ASN A 51 3.58 13.24 0.51
N TRP A 52 4.36 13.89 -0.35
CA TRP A 52 4.58 13.44 -1.73
C TRP A 52 5.14 12.02 -1.81
N ASP A 53 6.13 11.69 -0.97
CA ASP A 53 6.80 10.39 -1.03
C ASP A 53 5.84 9.24 -0.68
N THR A 54 5.08 9.39 0.41
CA THR A 54 4.08 8.40 0.84
C THR A 54 2.99 8.25 -0.22
N ARG A 55 2.55 9.38 -0.81
CA ARG A 55 1.56 9.40 -1.89
C ARG A 55 2.08 8.66 -3.13
N SER A 56 3.33 8.89 -3.54
CA SER A 56 3.94 8.22 -4.69
C SER A 56 3.96 6.71 -4.48
N MET A 57 4.41 6.24 -3.32
CA MET A 57 4.47 4.80 -3.02
C MET A 57 3.08 4.14 -2.94
N LEU A 58 2.07 4.87 -2.45
CA LEU A 58 0.69 4.39 -2.45
C LEU A 58 0.11 4.29 -3.85
N LEU A 59 0.47 5.21 -4.76
CA LEU A 59 0.07 5.13 -6.16
C LEU A 59 0.70 3.91 -6.85
N ASP A 60 1.96 3.60 -6.53
CA ASP A 60 2.62 2.38 -7.00
C ASP A 60 1.91 1.13 -6.47
N CYS A 61 1.58 1.09 -5.17
CA CYS A 61 0.77 0.00 -4.60
C CYS A 61 -0.56 -0.17 -5.32
N LYS A 62 -1.26 0.94 -5.63
CA LYS A 62 -2.54 0.92 -6.35
C LYS A 62 -2.37 0.41 -7.77
N SER A 63 -1.26 0.73 -8.43
CA SER A 63 -0.92 0.20 -9.76
C SER A 63 -0.66 -1.31 -9.73
N LEU A 64 0.07 -1.79 -8.72
CA LEU A 64 0.32 -3.22 -8.52
C LEU A 64 -0.97 -3.98 -8.20
N LEU A 65 -1.84 -3.43 -7.36
CA LEU A 65 -3.13 -4.06 -7.02
C LEU A 65 -4.06 -4.20 -8.23
N LYS A 66 -3.99 -3.30 -9.22
CA LYS A 66 -4.76 -3.44 -10.46
C LYS A 66 -4.33 -4.61 -11.34
N GLN A 67 -3.13 -5.15 -11.11
CA GLN A 67 -2.62 -6.33 -11.82
C GLN A 67 -3.06 -7.64 -11.14
N LEU A 68 -3.50 -7.56 -9.89
CA LEU A 68 -4.17 -8.66 -9.19
C LEU A 68 -5.66 -8.57 -9.57
N ASP A 69 -6.15 -9.59 -10.25
CA ASP A 69 -7.51 -9.69 -10.77
C ASP A 69 -8.56 -9.38 -9.67
N VAL A 70 -9.64 -8.67 -10.03
CA VAL A 70 -10.70 -8.17 -9.11
C VAL A 70 -11.56 -9.31 -8.57
#